data_AF-A0A034W4J9-F1
#
_entry.id   AF-A0A034W4J9-F1
#
_cell.length_a   1.000
_cell.length_b   1.000
_cell.length_c   1.000
_cell.angle_alpha   90.00
_cell.angle_beta   90.00
_cell.angle_gamma   90.00
#
_symmetry.space_group_name_H-M   'P 1'
#
loop_
_entity.id
_entity.type
_entity.pdbx_description
1 polymer ?
#
loop_
_entity_poly.entity_id
_entity_poly.type
_entity_poly.pdbx_seq_one_letter_code
_entity_poly.pdbx_strand_id
1 'polypeptide(L)'
;KRVFVSKKKTDLIFKIKALFFPQGFGSHGRIYAIENGHVFNLPEINVYKFLIIPAEVNYVNFTWKSGSRKYFYHFDRLISLDHNVLKDPKLSIAKKGRIPAEEKDFSIFMPCVHNNSGTAMFTIGLSIQNRREKLLPGTPIRLNFKKECAHRGPDPECNLKCGDNGFCNHNKICQCKAGYTGQYCQTAFCFPQCLNGGNCTAPSVCTCPDGYQGTYCEGGICSEKCLNGGKCIQKDKCQCSKGYYGLHCEFSKCVIPCKNGGRCIGPNICRCPSGLLGNHCEIERIQRSTCRRPCKHGVCTAKKTCKCDRGFYGRHCNARIKKHRKIHR
;
A
#
# COMPACT_ATOMS: atom_id res chain seq x y z
N LYS A 1 27.00 23.64 -23.00
CA LYS A 1 27.11 22.16 -22.82
C LYS A 1 26.69 21.80 -21.40
N ARG A 2 25.44 21.37 -21.19
CA ARG A 2 25.01 20.82 -19.89
C ARG A 2 25.65 19.45 -19.74
N VAL A 3 26.65 19.34 -18.88
CA VAL A 3 27.24 18.06 -18.48
C VAL A 3 26.18 17.31 -17.70
N PHE A 4 25.53 16.35 -18.37
CA PHE A 4 24.78 15.31 -17.66
C PHE A 4 25.80 14.51 -16.85
N VAL A 5 25.95 14.86 -15.58
CA VAL A 5 26.59 13.96 -14.61
C VAL A 5 25.68 12.75 -14.51
N SER A 6 25.98 11.71 -15.28
CA SER A 6 25.42 10.39 -15.08
C SER A 6 25.68 10.03 -13.62
N LYS A 7 24.64 10.09 -12.78
CA LYS A 7 24.69 9.54 -11.42
C LYS A 7 25.03 8.06 -11.61
N LYS A 8 26.31 7.69 -11.45
CA LYS A 8 26.76 6.29 -11.48
C LYS A 8 25.84 5.50 -10.56
N LYS A 9 24.91 4.71 -11.14
CA LYS A 9 24.03 3.81 -10.40
C LYS A 9 24.92 2.94 -9.52
N THR A 10 24.54 2.81 -8.26
CA THR A 10 25.21 1.97 -7.28
C THR A 10 24.73 0.54 -7.48
N ASP A 11 25.60 -0.40 -7.81
CA ASP A 11 25.22 -1.80 -8.07
C ASP A 11 25.02 -2.63 -6.78
N LEU A 12 24.93 -1.96 -5.61
CA LEU A 12 24.79 -2.62 -4.33
C LEU A 12 23.40 -3.26 -4.22
N ILE A 13 23.38 -4.58 -4.06
CA ILE A 13 22.17 -5.37 -3.86
C ILE A 13 22.34 -6.22 -2.61
N PHE A 14 21.29 -6.27 -1.79
CA PHE A 14 21.13 -7.19 -0.68
C PHE A 14 19.70 -7.73 -0.71
N LYS A 15 19.56 -9.03 -1.00
CA LYS A 15 18.27 -9.70 -1.18
C LYS A 15 18.20 -11.01 -0.39
N ILE A 16 17.01 -11.33 0.11
CA ILE A 16 16.75 -12.59 0.82
C ILE A 16 16.36 -13.63 -0.22
N LYS A 17 17.04 -14.78 -0.19
CA LYS A 17 16.73 -15.95 -1.02
C LYS A 17 15.87 -16.91 -0.19
N ALA A 18 14.61 -16.80 -0.49
CA ALA A 18 13.49 -17.56 0.02
C ALA A 18 13.63 -19.07 -0.24
N LEU A 19 14.33 -19.83 0.61
CA LEU A 19 14.50 -21.29 0.43
C LEU A 19 13.28 -22.13 0.82
N PHE A 20 12.37 -21.59 1.64
CA PHE A 20 11.21 -22.33 2.15
C PHE A 20 9.87 -21.77 1.65
N PHE A 21 9.90 -20.77 0.78
CA PHE A 21 8.71 -20.20 0.20
C PHE A 21 8.40 -20.92 -1.12
N PRO A 22 7.19 -21.47 -1.31
CA PRO A 22 6.84 -22.13 -2.56
C PRO A 22 7.00 -21.14 -3.71
N GLN A 23 7.49 -21.62 -4.85
CA GLN A 23 7.74 -20.78 -6.03
C GLN A 23 6.46 -20.05 -6.42
N GLY A 24 6.47 -18.70 -6.36
CA GLY A 24 5.28 -17.92 -6.73
C GLY A 24 5.20 -16.49 -6.21
N PHE A 25 6.09 -16.05 -5.31
CA PHE A 25 6.01 -14.67 -4.81
C PHE A 25 6.88 -13.66 -5.56
N GLY A 26 6.21 -12.73 -6.25
CA GLY A 26 6.84 -11.64 -7.00
C GLY A 26 7.62 -12.16 -8.21
N SER A 27 7.98 -11.28 -9.12
CA SER A 27 8.50 -11.64 -10.44
C SER A 27 9.69 -12.61 -10.48
N HIS A 28 10.36 -12.98 -9.36
CA HIS A 28 11.30 -14.11 -9.28
C HIS A 28 11.56 -14.66 -7.85
N GLY A 29 10.65 -14.55 -6.86
CA GLY A 29 10.89 -15.13 -5.51
C GLY A 29 12.03 -14.47 -4.71
N ARG A 30 12.29 -13.18 -4.93
CA ARG A 30 13.41 -12.43 -4.32
C ARG A 30 12.89 -11.21 -3.57
N ILE A 31 13.32 -11.03 -2.33
CA ILE A 31 12.95 -9.90 -1.48
C ILE A 31 14.15 -8.97 -1.34
N TYR A 32 14.05 -7.74 -1.82
CA TYR A 32 15.14 -6.77 -1.77
C TYR A 32 15.06 -5.94 -0.49
N ALA A 33 16.14 -5.96 0.30
CA ALA A 33 16.33 -5.03 1.41
C ALA A 33 17.20 -3.84 0.99
N ILE A 34 18.11 -4.06 0.02
CA ILE A 34 18.85 -3.00 -0.66
C ILE A 34 18.81 -3.28 -2.16
N GLU A 35 18.38 -2.30 -2.94
CA GLU A 35 18.46 -2.34 -4.40
C GLU A 35 19.03 -1.02 -4.89
N ASN A 36 19.97 -1.09 -5.81
CA ASN A 36 20.65 0.08 -6.35
C ASN A 36 21.25 0.99 -5.27
N GLY A 37 21.69 0.45 -4.13
CA GLY A 37 22.22 1.21 -2.99
C GLY A 37 21.18 2.00 -2.17
N HIS A 38 19.89 1.88 -2.49
CA HIS A 38 18.81 2.40 -1.67
C HIS A 38 18.34 1.33 -0.69
N VAL A 39 18.34 1.66 0.60
CA VAL A 39 17.77 0.80 1.64
C VAL A 39 16.26 0.99 1.63
N PHE A 40 15.52 -0.09 1.42
CA PHE A 40 14.07 -0.05 1.56
C PHE A 40 13.68 -0.18 3.02
N ASN A 41 12.75 0.66 3.47
CA ASN A 41 12.14 0.50 4.77
C ASN A 41 11.31 -0.80 4.78
N LEU A 42 11.91 -1.85 5.33
CA LEU A 42 11.26 -3.12 5.65
C LEU A 42 9.97 -3.02 6.50
N PRO A 43 9.67 -1.96 7.29
CA PRO A 43 8.39 -1.88 8.01
C PRO A 43 7.12 -1.70 7.17
N GLU A 44 7.18 -1.37 5.87
CA GLU A 44 5.96 -1.29 5.04
C GLU A 44 5.52 -2.64 4.45
N ILE A 45 6.31 -3.70 4.66
CA ILE A 45 5.87 -5.05 4.33
C ILE A 45 5.17 -5.63 5.58
N ASN A 46 3.89 -5.27 5.77
CA ASN A 46 2.98 -5.91 6.76
C ASN A 46 2.98 -7.46 6.67
N VAL A 47 3.51 -8.03 5.58
CA VAL A 47 3.64 -9.46 5.34
C VAL A 47 4.60 -10.16 6.32
N TYR A 48 5.65 -9.51 6.84
CA TYR A 48 6.61 -10.17 7.74
C TYR A 48 6.33 -10.04 9.22
N LYS A 49 5.45 -9.10 9.63
CA LYS A 49 5.11 -8.90 11.05
C LYS A 49 4.53 -10.17 11.69
N PHE A 50 3.95 -11.03 10.86
CA PHE A 50 3.32 -12.28 11.24
C PHE A 50 4.06 -13.52 10.75
N LEU A 51 5.16 -13.37 10.00
CA LEU A 51 5.93 -14.51 9.53
C LEU A 51 6.64 -15.18 10.71
N ILE A 52 6.30 -16.44 10.95
CA ILE A 52 7.06 -17.34 11.82
C ILE A 52 7.82 -18.31 10.92
N ILE A 53 9.14 -18.34 11.04
CA ILE A 53 9.99 -19.29 10.33
C ILE A 53 9.70 -20.68 10.93
N PRO A 54 9.29 -21.69 10.13
CA PRO A 54 8.92 -23.01 10.64
C PRO A 54 10.08 -23.78 11.29
N ALA A 55 9.75 -24.78 12.10
CA ALA A 55 10.71 -25.67 12.76
C ALA A 55 11.71 -26.32 11.79
N GLU A 56 11.25 -26.67 10.59
CA GLU A 56 11.98 -27.38 9.54
C GLU A 56 13.09 -26.53 8.89
N VAL A 57 13.04 -25.20 9.04
CA VAL A 57 13.98 -24.27 8.40
C VAL A 57 15.17 -23.99 9.31
N ASN A 58 16.31 -24.60 9.04
CA ASN A 58 17.52 -24.40 9.86
C ASN A 58 18.32 -23.15 9.49
N TYR A 59 18.18 -22.64 8.27
CA TYR A 59 18.92 -21.47 7.79
C TYR A 59 18.14 -20.72 6.70
N VAL A 60 18.49 -19.45 6.52
CA VAL A 60 18.00 -18.62 5.39
C VAL A 60 19.20 -18.15 4.58
N ASN A 61 19.08 -18.23 3.26
CA ASN A 61 20.09 -17.72 2.35
C ASN A 61 19.83 -16.25 2.03
N PHE A 62 20.91 -15.49 1.97
CA PHE A 62 20.95 -14.10 1.57
C PHE A 62 21.93 -13.97 0.42
N THR A 63 21.55 -13.18 -0.57
CA THR A 63 22.37 -12.92 -1.74
C THR A 63 22.76 -11.45 -1.76
N TRP A 64 24.03 -11.17 -2.03
CA TRP A 64 24.52 -9.81 -2.10
C TRP A 64 25.58 -9.60 -3.17
N LYS A 65 25.74 -8.35 -3.59
CA LYS A 65 26.83 -7.91 -4.45
C LYS A 65 27.04 -6.41 -4.32
N SER A 66 28.25 -5.96 -4.59
CA SER A 66 28.63 -4.55 -4.56
C SER A 66 28.94 -3.95 -5.94
N GLY A 67 29.12 -4.82 -6.95
CA GLY A 67 29.51 -4.45 -8.31
C GLY A 67 30.78 -3.62 -8.34
N SER A 68 30.70 -2.46 -9.00
CA SER A 68 31.86 -1.60 -9.26
C SER A 68 32.42 -0.88 -8.02
N ARG A 69 31.61 -0.66 -6.97
CA ARG A 69 32.03 0.09 -5.77
C ARG A 69 32.36 -0.87 -4.63
N LYS A 70 33.36 -0.55 -3.80
CA LYS A 70 33.65 -1.37 -2.60
C LYS A 70 32.80 -0.90 -1.43
N TYR A 71 32.10 -1.85 -0.83
CA TYR A 71 31.36 -1.69 0.41
C TYR A 71 31.86 -2.71 1.44
N PHE A 72 31.78 -2.33 2.70
CA PHE A 72 32.13 -3.15 3.84
C PHE A 72 30.89 -3.36 4.69
N TYR A 73 30.72 -4.56 5.20
CA TYR A 73 29.60 -4.93 6.04
C TYR A 73 30.08 -5.21 7.46
N HIS A 74 29.19 -4.96 8.42
CA HIS A 74 29.38 -5.35 9.81
C HIS A 74 28.04 -5.72 10.44
N PHE A 75 27.96 -6.99 10.88
CA PHE A 75 26.85 -7.51 11.65
C PHE A 75 27.08 -7.22 13.13
N ASP A 76 26.41 -6.18 13.62
CA ASP A 76 26.54 -5.68 14.99
C ASP A 76 25.54 -6.32 15.96
N ARG A 77 24.49 -6.98 15.44
CA ARG A 77 23.55 -7.78 16.25
C ARG A 77 23.25 -9.12 15.59
N LEU A 78 23.40 -10.19 16.36
CA LEU A 78 22.98 -11.55 16.06
C LEU A 78 22.54 -12.17 17.38
N ILE A 79 21.34 -11.78 17.85
CA ILE A 79 20.91 -12.04 19.23
C ILE A 79 19.54 -12.71 19.20
N SER A 80 19.42 -13.84 19.89
CA SER A 80 18.14 -14.42 20.28
C SER A 80 17.61 -13.72 21.54
N LEU A 81 16.31 -13.43 21.56
CA LEU A 81 15.64 -12.88 22.75
C LEU A 81 15.15 -13.99 23.69
N ASP A 82 15.14 -15.24 23.22
CA ASP A 82 14.76 -16.41 24.01
C ASP A 82 15.82 -17.50 23.82
N HIS A 83 16.84 -17.46 24.66
CA HIS A 83 17.96 -18.40 24.65
C HIS A 83 17.59 -19.81 25.14
N ASN A 84 16.40 -19.99 25.74
CA ASN A 84 15.93 -21.30 26.15
C ASN A 84 15.39 -22.08 24.96
N VAL A 85 14.80 -21.38 23.98
CA VAL A 85 14.23 -22.00 22.78
C VAL A 85 15.19 -21.94 21.59
N LEU A 86 15.91 -20.84 21.41
CA LEU A 86 16.74 -20.57 20.24
C LEU A 86 18.10 -19.99 20.64
N LYS A 87 19.20 -20.59 20.18
CA LYS A 87 20.54 -20.04 20.36
C LYS A 87 20.78 -18.88 19.40
N ASP A 88 21.80 -18.07 19.68
CA ASP A 88 22.14 -16.93 18.82
C ASP A 88 22.38 -17.35 17.36
N PRO A 89 21.87 -16.57 16.39
CA PRO A 89 22.07 -16.83 14.97
C PRO A 89 23.55 -16.87 14.59
N LYS A 90 23.91 -17.80 13.69
CA LYS A 90 25.29 -17.95 13.20
C LYS A 90 25.37 -17.62 11.72
N LEU A 91 26.44 -16.93 11.31
CA LEU A 91 26.70 -16.61 9.91
C LEU A 91 27.58 -17.68 9.28
N SER A 92 27.36 -17.98 8.00
CA SER A 92 28.30 -18.77 7.19
C SER A 92 29.55 -17.98 6.76
N ILE A 93 29.63 -16.71 7.15
CA ILE A 93 30.70 -15.75 6.82
C ILE A 93 31.15 -15.03 8.11
N ALA A 94 32.29 -14.34 8.07
CA ALA A 94 32.74 -13.51 9.19
C ALA A 94 31.75 -12.36 9.50
N LYS A 95 31.67 -11.92 10.76
CA LYS A 95 30.77 -10.84 11.21
C LYS A 95 31.07 -9.48 10.56
N LYS A 96 32.30 -9.25 10.12
CA LYS A 96 32.72 -8.04 9.38
C LYS A 96 33.55 -8.45 8.18
N GLY A 97 33.46 -7.69 7.09
CA GLY A 97 34.22 -7.98 5.89
C GLY A 97 33.85 -7.08 4.72
N ARG A 98 34.36 -7.43 3.55
CA ARG A 98 34.07 -6.74 2.29
C ARG A 98 32.96 -7.45 1.55
N ILE A 99 31.98 -6.69 1.05
CA ILE A 99 30.92 -7.22 0.19
C ILE A 99 31.56 -7.62 -1.17
N PRO A 100 31.28 -8.81 -1.71
CA PRO A 100 31.86 -9.29 -2.96
C PRO A 100 31.43 -8.39 -4.14
N ALA A 101 32.28 -8.31 -5.17
CA ALA A 101 31.97 -7.58 -6.39
C ALA A 101 30.83 -8.29 -7.15
N GLU A 102 30.99 -9.60 -7.34
CA GLU A 102 29.99 -10.48 -7.94
C GLU A 102 28.96 -10.99 -6.94
N GLU A 103 27.85 -11.50 -7.48
CA GLU A 103 26.76 -12.09 -6.71
C GLU A 103 27.22 -13.33 -5.94
N LYS A 104 27.08 -13.31 -4.61
CA LYS A 104 27.35 -14.47 -3.74
C LYS A 104 26.25 -14.65 -2.72
N ASP A 105 26.03 -15.92 -2.37
CA ASP A 105 25.13 -16.31 -1.30
C ASP A 105 25.91 -16.48 0.02
N PHE A 106 25.28 -16.13 1.13
CA PHE A 106 25.68 -16.55 2.47
C PHE A 106 24.44 -16.97 3.26
N SER A 107 24.62 -17.74 4.32
CA SER A 107 23.53 -18.28 5.11
C SER A 107 23.56 -17.75 6.53
N ILE A 108 22.37 -17.56 7.09
CA ILE A 108 22.18 -17.30 8.52
C ILE A 108 21.48 -18.51 9.11
N PHE A 109 22.19 -19.21 9.98
CA PHE A 109 21.70 -20.37 10.71
C PHE A 109 20.96 -19.94 11.97
N MET A 110 19.84 -20.60 12.26
CA MET A 110 18.98 -20.33 13.41
C MET A 110 18.87 -21.61 14.27
N PRO A 111 19.91 -21.91 15.07
CA PRO A 111 19.98 -23.17 15.82
C PRO A 111 19.02 -23.19 17.01
N CYS A 112 18.02 -24.08 16.98
CA CYS A 112 17.16 -24.36 18.12
C CYS A 112 17.95 -25.01 19.27
N VAL A 113 17.51 -24.76 20.50
CA VAL A 113 17.98 -25.49 21.68
C VAL A 113 17.29 -26.85 21.70
N HIS A 114 18.07 -27.93 21.76
CA HIS A 114 17.54 -29.29 21.82
C HIS A 114 16.68 -29.46 23.08
N ASN A 115 15.54 -30.16 22.94
CA ASN A 115 14.48 -30.42 23.94
C ASN A 115 13.43 -29.32 24.18
N ASN A 116 13.63 -28.09 23.73
CA ASN A 116 12.65 -27.02 23.96
C ASN A 116 11.85 -26.71 22.70
N SER A 117 10.53 -26.80 22.82
CA SER A 117 9.58 -26.36 21.81
C SER A 117 9.05 -24.96 22.17
N GLY A 118 8.88 -24.11 21.17
CA GLY A 118 8.38 -22.75 21.37
C GLY A 118 8.64 -21.86 20.17
N THR A 119 8.14 -20.62 20.22
CA THR A 119 8.48 -19.60 19.22
C THR A 119 9.40 -18.56 19.84
N ALA A 120 10.62 -18.48 19.33
CA ALA A 120 11.62 -17.51 19.76
C ALA A 120 11.70 -16.33 18.81
N MET A 121 11.99 -15.15 19.36
CA MET A 121 12.31 -13.96 18.58
C MET A 121 13.83 -13.78 18.50
N PHE A 122 14.34 -13.36 17.35
CA PHE A 122 15.74 -12.99 17.20
C PHE A 122 15.92 -11.75 16.34
N THR A 123 17.00 -11.02 16.58
CA THR A 123 17.31 -9.75 15.92
C THR A 123 18.62 -9.84 15.17
N ILE A 124 18.62 -9.32 13.93
CA ILE A 124 19.81 -9.15 13.10
C ILE A 124 20.04 -7.66 12.83
N GLY A 125 21.27 -7.22 13.04
CA GLY A 125 21.74 -5.88 12.74
C GLY A 125 22.78 -5.92 11.64
N LEU A 126 22.57 -5.15 10.57
CA LEU A 126 23.52 -5.06 9.44
C LEU A 126 23.84 -3.60 9.13
N SER A 127 25.08 -3.20 9.40
CA SER A 127 25.63 -1.92 8.97
C SER A 127 26.44 -2.08 7.69
N ILE A 128 26.33 -1.13 6.77
CA ILE A 128 27.11 -1.10 5.52
C ILE A 128 27.82 0.24 5.43
N GLN A 129 29.11 0.20 5.11
CA GLN A 129 29.96 1.36 5.01
C GLN A 129 30.69 1.36 3.65
N ASN A 130 31.09 2.55 3.19
CA ASN A 130 31.94 2.68 2.01
C ASN A 130 33.43 2.61 2.39
N ARG A 131 34.33 2.78 1.41
CA ARG A 131 35.80 2.80 1.62
C ARG A 131 36.32 3.94 2.51
N ARG A 132 35.49 4.95 2.78
CA ARG A 132 35.78 6.09 3.66
C ARG A 132 35.06 5.95 5.00
N GLU A 133 34.64 4.73 5.36
CA GLU A 133 33.93 4.40 6.60
C GLU A 133 32.60 5.13 6.81
N LYS A 134 32.10 5.83 5.78
CA LYS A 134 30.79 6.49 5.83
C LYS A 134 29.71 5.43 5.71
N LEU A 135 28.82 5.39 6.70
CA LEU A 135 27.63 4.55 6.71
C LEU A 135 26.73 4.84 5.51
N LEU A 136 26.18 3.78 4.92
CA LEU A 136 25.15 3.86 3.91
C LEU A 136 23.85 4.36 4.57
N PRO A 137 23.18 5.38 4.02
CA PRO A 137 21.92 5.88 4.56
C PRO A 137 20.88 4.77 4.69
N GLY A 138 20.18 4.71 5.85
CA GLY A 138 19.24 3.64 6.16
C GLY A 138 19.86 2.42 6.86
N THR A 139 21.17 2.40 7.08
CA THR A 139 21.85 1.40 7.92
C THR A 139 22.24 1.99 9.29
N PRO A 140 22.29 1.20 10.39
CA PRO A 140 22.13 -0.26 10.44
C PRO A 140 20.69 -0.71 10.19
N ILE A 141 20.53 -1.68 9.31
CA ILE A 141 19.26 -2.35 9.07
C ILE A 141 19.00 -3.24 10.28
N ARG A 142 17.83 -3.07 10.90
CA ARG A 142 17.37 -3.89 12.03
C ARG A 142 16.26 -4.80 11.55
N LEU A 143 16.53 -6.10 11.57
CA LEU A 143 15.59 -7.14 11.17
C LEU A 143 15.19 -7.94 12.40
N ASN A 144 13.88 -8.03 12.66
CA ASN A 144 13.33 -8.83 13.73
C ASN A 144 12.59 -10.01 13.10
N PHE A 145 12.90 -11.22 13.56
CA PHE A 145 12.33 -12.45 13.05
C PHE A 145 11.75 -13.28 14.18
N LYS A 146 10.76 -14.12 13.86
CA LYS A 146 10.24 -15.17 14.73
C LYS A 146 10.63 -16.53 14.14
N LYS A 147 11.07 -17.45 15.00
CA LYS A 147 11.41 -18.83 14.65
C LYS A 147 10.66 -19.76 15.58
N GLU A 148 9.90 -20.67 14.99
CA GLU A 148 9.39 -21.82 15.72
C GLU A 148 10.50 -22.86 15.87
N CYS A 149 10.69 -23.36 17.08
CA CYS A 149 11.48 -24.54 17.36
C CYS A 149 10.53 -25.60 17.87
N ALA A 150 10.59 -26.80 17.29
CA ALA A 150 9.79 -27.92 17.71
C ALA A 150 10.72 -29.10 17.97
N HIS A 151 10.79 -29.53 19.22
CA HIS A 151 11.39 -30.82 19.55
C HIS A 151 10.39 -31.92 19.20
N ARG A 152 10.58 -32.52 18.03
CA ARG A 152 9.81 -33.68 17.59
C ARG A 152 10.60 -34.92 17.97
N GLY A 153 10.14 -35.60 19.02
CA GLY A 153 10.70 -36.89 19.40
C GLY A 153 10.47 -37.94 18.30
N PRO A 154 11.18 -39.08 18.38
CA PRO A 154 10.88 -40.23 17.53
C PRO A 154 9.44 -40.68 17.77
N ASP A 155 8.64 -40.80 16.71
CA ASP A 155 7.29 -41.37 16.77
C ASP A 155 7.31 -42.79 16.20
N PRO A 156 7.07 -43.85 17.00
CA PRO A 156 7.01 -45.23 16.52
C PRO A 156 6.03 -45.43 15.35
N GLU A 157 4.94 -44.65 15.32
CA GLU A 157 3.90 -44.68 14.28
C GLU A 157 4.16 -43.67 13.15
N CYS A 158 5.36 -43.09 13.07
CA CYS A 158 5.75 -42.11 12.05
C CYS A 158 5.48 -42.60 10.62
N ASN A 159 5.70 -43.88 10.33
CA ASN A 159 5.42 -44.46 9.00
C ASN A 159 3.93 -44.41 8.61
N LEU A 160 3.02 -44.36 9.58
CA LEU A 160 1.58 -44.32 9.36
C LEU A 160 1.04 -42.88 9.41
N LYS A 161 1.61 -42.04 10.28
CA LYS A 161 1.11 -40.68 10.53
C LYS A 161 1.72 -39.63 9.60
N CYS A 162 2.93 -39.84 9.09
CA CYS A 162 3.50 -38.92 8.11
C CYS A 162 2.56 -38.84 6.91
N GLY A 163 1.94 -37.68 6.70
CA GLY A 163 1.03 -37.49 5.57
C GLY A 163 1.76 -37.62 4.24
N ASP A 164 1.00 -37.63 3.15
CA ASP A 164 1.52 -37.80 1.77
C ASP A 164 2.59 -36.78 1.37
N ASN A 165 2.71 -35.69 2.13
CA ASN A 165 3.65 -34.60 1.93
C ASN A 165 4.97 -34.76 2.72
N GLY A 166 5.27 -35.95 3.23
CA GLY A 166 6.54 -36.22 3.89
C GLY A 166 6.96 -37.68 3.77
N PHE A 167 8.13 -37.99 4.33
CA PHE A 167 8.57 -39.37 4.54
C PHE A 167 9.17 -39.52 5.93
N CYS A 168 9.06 -40.72 6.51
CA CYS A 168 9.65 -41.01 7.81
C CYS A 168 11.12 -41.38 7.66
N ASN A 169 12.02 -40.70 8.39
CA ASN A 169 13.44 -41.06 8.40
C ASN A 169 13.77 -42.19 9.40
N HIS A 170 15.03 -42.64 9.40
CA HIS A 170 15.50 -43.71 10.30
C HIS A 170 15.32 -43.39 11.79
N ASN A 171 15.33 -42.11 12.16
CA ASN A 171 15.12 -41.62 13.52
C ASN A 171 13.63 -41.49 13.89
N LYS A 172 12.71 -42.02 13.07
CA LYS A 172 11.27 -41.95 13.32
C LYS A 172 10.73 -40.51 13.37
N ILE A 173 11.32 -39.63 12.57
CA ILE A 173 10.92 -38.22 12.44
C ILE A 173 10.48 -37.97 11.00
N CYS A 174 9.33 -37.33 10.84
CA CYS A 174 8.83 -36.89 9.54
C CYS A 174 9.72 -35.82 8.90
N GLN A 175 10.12 -36.06 7.67
CA GLN A 175 10.80 -35.13 6.79
C GLN A 175 9.80 -34.61 5.77
N CYS A 176 9.42 -33.34 5.89
CA CYS A 176 8.40 -32.74 5.04
C CYS A 176 8.96 -32.32 3.68
N LYS A 177 8.16 -32.49 2.63
CA LYS A 177 8.38 -31.91 1.31
C LYS A 177 8.34 -30.39 1.40
N ALA A 178 8.95 -29.72 0.43
CA ALA A 178 8.99 -28.26 0.37
C ALA A 178 7.57 -27.66 0.39
N GLY A 179 7.36 -26.64 1.24
CA GLY A 179 6.06 -25.99 1.38
C GLY A 179 5.09 -26.67 2.34
N TYR A 180 5.50 -27.73 3.05
CA TYR A 180 4.72 -28.36 4.11
C TYR A 180 5.48 -28.37 5.44
N THR A 181 4.73 -28.27 6.54
CA THR A 181 5.26 -28.16 7.90
C THR A 181 4.41 -28.96 8.89
N GLY A 182 4.87 -29.01 10.14
CA GLY A 182 4.20 -29.69 11.24
C GLY A 182 4.73 -31.10 11.46
N GLN A 183 4.42 -31.68 12.62
CA GLN A 183 4.97 -32.98 13.06
C GLN A 183 4.76 -34.10 12.05
N TYR A 184 3.67 -34.02 11.28
CA TYR A 184 3.27 -35.04 10.31
C TYR A 184 3.16 -34.50 8.88
N CYS A 185 3.71 -33.31 8.60
CA CYS A 185 3.71 -32.69 7.26
C CYS A 185 2.31 -32.44 6.67
N GLN A 186 1.31 -32.21 7.52
CA GLN A 186 -0.08 -32.00 7.12
C GLN A 186 -0.41 -30.52 6.88
N THR A 187 0.38 -29.60 7.43
CA THR A 187 0.13 -28.16 7.33
C THR A 187 0.83 -27.60 6.10
N ALA A 188 0.07 -27.04 5.15
CA ALA A 188 0.65 -26.31 4.04
C ALA A 188 1.20 -24.96 4.52
N PHE A 189 2.32 -24.55 3.95
CA PHE A 189 2.97 -23.27 4.21
C PHE A 189 2.68 -22.29 3.09
N CYS A 190 2.00 -21.19 3.41
CA CYS A 190 1.70 -20.12 2.48
C CYS A 190 2.54 -18.88 2.80
N PHE A 191 3.16 -18.34 1.76
CA PHE A 191 3.79 -17.04 1.86
C PHE A 191 3.60 -16.19 0.60
N PRO A 192 3.13 -14.94 0.76
CA PRO A 192 2.51 -14.34 1.93
C PRO A 192 1.49 -15.23 2.61
N GLN A 193 1.37 -15.09 3.93
CA GLN A 193 0.28 -15.73 4.65
C GLN A 193 -1.06 -15.29 4.06
N CYS A 194 -2.04 -16.19 4.07
CA CYS A 194 -3.40 -15.85 3.67
C CYS A 194 -3.96 -14.79 4.63
N LEU A 195 -4.45 -13.69 4.08
CA LEU A 195 -5.01 -12.58 4.83
C LEU A 195 -6.49 -12.80 5.13
N ASN A 196 -7.03 -11.96 6.02
CA ASN A 196 -8.47 -11.88 6.29
C ASN A 196 -9.13 -13.23 6.67
N GLY A 197 -8.38 -14.13 7.31
CA GLY A 197 -8.88 -15.46 7.72
C GLY A 197 -8.88 -16.52 6.61
N GLY A 198 -8.20 -16.26 5.49
CA GLY A 198 -7.98 -17.28 4.46
C GLY A 198 -7.23 -18.51 4.98
N ASN A 199 -7.58 -19.67 4.43
CA ASN A 199 -6.96 -20.95 4.80
C ASN A 199 -5.91 -21.37 3.76
N CYS A 200 -4.74 -21.82 4.23
CA CYS A 200 -3.68 -22.33 3.35
C CYS A 200 -3.95 -23.82 3.06
N THR A 201 -4.47 -24.12 1.88
CA THR A 201 -4.89 -25.49 1.51
C THR A 201 -3.80 -26.27 0.78
N ALA A 202 -2.89 -25.57 0.11
CA ALA A 202 -1.70 -26.13 -0.50
C ALA A 202 -0.57 -25.08 -0.48
N PRO A 203 0.69 -25.46 -0.72
CA PRO A 203 1.81 -24.53 -0.70
C PRO A 203 1.55 -23.29 -1.57
N SER A 204 1.54 -22.11 -0.94
CA SER A 204 1.21 -20.81 -1.58
C SER A 204 -0.19 -20.70 -2.19
N VAL A 205 -1.13 -21.59 -1.86
CA VAL A 205 -2.52 -21.55 -2.31
C VAL A 205 -3.44 -21.21 -1.14
N CYS A 206 -4.09 -20.06 -1.23
CA CYS A 206 -5.06 -19.60 -0.26
C CYS A 206 -6.49 -19.82 -0.74
N THR A 207 -7.33 -20.37 0.14
CA THR A 207 -8.78 -20.39 -0.03
C THR A 207 -9.38 -19.26 0.80
N CYS A 208 -10.09 -18.34 0.14
CA CYS A 208 -10.60 -17.14 0.77
C CYS A 208 -11.99 -17.34 1.36
N PRO A 209 -12.28 -16.78 2.55
CA PRO A 209 -13.61 -16.80 3.11
C PRO A 209 -14.55 -15.88 2.32
N ASP A 210 -15.85 -16.06 2.52
CA ASP A 210 -16.88 -15.27 1.85
C ASP A 210 -16.66 -13.76 2.06
N GLY A 211 -16.74 -13.01 0.97
CA GLY A 211 -16.50 -11.57 0.97
C GLY A 211 -15.04 -11.16 0.77
N TYR A 212 -14.15 -12.11 0.43
CA TYR A 212 -12.75 -11.85 0.13
C TYR A 212 -12.30 -12.52 -1.18
N GLN A 213 -11.27 -11.95 -1.80
CA GLN A 213 -10.71 -12.39 -3.07
C GLN A 213 -9.22 -12.04 -3.17
N GLY A 214 -8.60 -12.47 -4.27
CA GLY A 214 -7.17 -12.26 -4.51
C GLY A 214 -6.36 -13.51 -4.24
N THR A 215 -5.06 -13.46 -4.56
CA THR A 215 -4.19 -14.65 -4.46
C THR A 215 -3.91 -15.01 -3.00
N TYR A 216 -3.93 -14.01 -2.12
CA TYR A 216 -3.66 -14.12 -0.69
C TYR A 216 -4.84 -13.61 0.14
N CYS A 217 -6.05 -13.54 -0.44
CA CYS A 217 -7.26 -13.03 0.20
C CYS A 217 -7.15 -11.57 0.67
N GLU A 218 -6.34 -10.78 -0.04
CA GLU A 218 -6.06 -9.38 0.25
C GLU A 218 -7.19 -8.42 -0.19
N GLY A 219 -7.99 -8.82 -1.18
CA GLY A 219 -9.07 -8.02 -1.73
C GLY A 219 -10.39 -8.31 -1.04
N GLY A 220 -11.22 -7.26 -0.87
CA GLY A 220 -12.61 -7.43 -0.45
C GLY A 220 -13.55 -7.67 -1.64
N ILE A 221 -14.67 -8.32 -1.37
CA ILE A 221 -15.84 -8.37 -2.25
C ILE A 221 -16.96 -7.60 -1.55
N CYS A 222 -17.53 -6.63 -2.25
CA CYS A 222 -18.64 -5.82 -1.76
C CYS A 222 -19.86 -6.15 -2.61
N SER A 223 -20.98 -6.44 -1.96
CA SER A 223 -22.25 -6.71 -2.63
C SER A 223 -22.72 -5.50 -3.42
N GLU A 224 -22.57 -4.32 -2.81
CA GLU A 224 -22.75 -3.02 -3.47
C GLU A 224 -21.41 -2.43 -3.89
N LYS A 225 -21.35 -1.89 -5.12
CA LYS A 225 -20.12 -1.32 -5.67
C LYS A 225 -19.74 -0.04 -4.92
N CYS A 226 -18.47 0.08 -4.56
CA CYS A 226 -17.90 1.33 -4.09
C CYS A 226 -17.96 2.40 -5.20
N LEU A 227 -18.56 3.55 -4.90
CA LEU A 227 -18.74 4.66 -5.81
C LEU A 227 -17.52 5.59 -5.82
N ASN A 228 -17.48 6.54 -6.76
CA ASN A 228 -16.51 7.64 -6.79
C ASN A 228 -15.03 7.20 -6.72
N GLY A 229 -14.71 6.06 -7.36
CA GLY A 229 -13.37 5.50 -7.35
C GLY A 229 -12.95 4.89 -6.01
N GLY A 230 -13.91 4.55 -5.15
CA GLY A 230 -13.66 3.74 -3.95
C GLY A 230 -13.25 2.31 -4.32
N LYS A 231 -12.45 1.67 -3.46
CA LYS A 231 -12.01 0.28 -3.63
C LYS A 231 -12.60 -0.58 -2.52
N CYS A 232 -13.13 -1.75 -2.87
CA CYS A 232 -13.56 -2.70 -1.86
C CYS A 232 -12.32 -3.35 -1.22
N ILE A 233 -12.13 -3.14 0.08
CA ILE A 233 -10.95 -3.62 0.82
C ILE A 233 -11.27 -4.76 1.78
N GLN A 234 -12.55 -4.93 2.12
CA GLN A 234 -13.09 -5.94 3.02
C GLN A 234 -14.53 -6.23 2.62
N LYS A 235 -15.12 -7.31 3.13
CA LYS A 235 -16.54 -7.63 2.92
C LYS A 235 -17.42 -6.40 3.21
N ASP A 236 -18.11 -5.93 2.17
CA ASP A 236 -19.01 -4.76 2.20
C ASP A 236 -18.39 -3.47 2.80
N LYS A 237 -17.07 -3.32 2.68
CA LYS A 237 -16.33 -2.15 3.19
C LYS A 237 -15.47 -1.50 2.12
N CYS A 238 -15.82 -0.26 1.81
CA CYS A 238 -15.13 0.55 0.83
C CYS A 238 -14.04 1.43 1.46
N GLN A 239 -12.87 1.44 0.84
CA GLN A 239 -11.87 2.49 1.02
C GLN A 239 -12.15 3.61 0.04
N CYS A 240 -12.51 4.77 0.55
CA CYS A 240 -12.85 5.92 -0.27
C CYS A 240 -11.63 6.70 -0.74
N SER A 241 -11.71 7.20 -1.98
CA SER A 241 -10.75 8.16 -2.51
C SER A 241 -10.79 9.47 -1.71
N LYS A 242 -9.68 10.21 -1.71
CA LYS A 242 -9.54 11.45 -0.94
C LYS A 242 -10.67 12.43 -1.28
N GLY A 243 -11.39 12.89 -0.25
CA GLY A 243 -12.52 13.81 -0.41
C GLY A 243 -13.88 13.12 -0.57
N TYR A 244 -13.95 11.79 -0.49
CA TYR A 244 -15.19 11.04 -0.42
C TYR A 244 -15.31 10.26 0.91
N TYR A 245 -16.54 9.97 1.33
CA TYR A 245 -16.86 9.24 2.54
C TYR A 245 -18.26 8.60 2.42
N GLY A 246 -18.66 7.83 3.44
CA GLY A 246 -19.87 7.01 3.42
C GLY A 246 -19.52 5.52 3.34
N LEU A 247 -20.53 4.65 3.41
CA LEU A 247 -20.33 3.20 3.39
C LEU A 247 -19.85 2.72 2.02
N HIS A 248 -20.35 3.35 0.96
CA HIS A 248 -20.06 3.08 -0.44
C HIS A 248 -19.36 4.26 -1.12
N CYS A 249 -18.78 5.19 -0.35
CA CYS A 249 -18.13 6.41 -0.86
C CYS A 249 -19.08 7.31 -1.65
N GLU A 250 -20.36 7.31 -1.27
CA GLU A 250 -21.47 8.02 -1.89
C GLU A 250 -21.47 9.52 -1.60
N PHE A 251 -20.82 9.95 -0.51
CA PHE A 251 -20.77 11.35 -0.11
C PHE A 251 -19.43 11.98 -0.45
N SER A 252 -19.46 13.23 -0.91
CA SER A 252 -18.27 14.05 -1.13
C SER A 252 -18.13 15.10 -0.03
N LYS A 253 -16.90 15.32 0.43
CA LYS A 253 -16.55 16.35 1.41
C LYS A 253 -15.95 17.56 0.69
N CYS A 254 -16.48 18.74 0.98
CA CYS A 254 -15.79 19.99 0.69
C CYS A 254 -15.06 20.46 1.95
N VAL A 255 -13.75 20.67 1.84
CA VAL A 255 -12.94 21.32 2.87
C VAL A 255 -13.37 22.78 3.02
N ILE A 256 -13.63 23.46 1.90
CA ILE A 256 -14.29 24.77 1.87
C ILE A 256 -15.79 24.52 1.66
N PRO A 257 -16.64 24.72 2.69
CA PRO A 257 -18.05 24.37 2.60
C PRO A 257 -18.78 25.24 1.57
N CYS A 258 -19.68 24.64 0.82
CA CYS A 258 -20.61 25.37 -0.04
C CYS A 258 -21.50 26.27 0.82
N LYS A 259 -21.63 27.53 0.43
CA LYS A 259 -22.47 28.53 1.09
C LYS A 259 -23.90 28.48 0.53
N ASN A 260 -24.81 29.21 1.19
CA ASN A 260 -26.16 29.51 0.70
C ASN A 260 -26.97 28.27 0.25
N GLY A 261 -26.84 27.14 0.96
CA GLY A 261 -27.56 25.91 0.66
C GLY A 261 -26.99 25.09 -0.51
N GLY A 262 -25.79 25.41 -1.01
CA GLY A 262 -25.07 24.58 -1.98
C GLY A 262 -24.72 23.19 -1.43
N ARG A 263 -24.72 22.18 -2.32
CA ARG A 263 -24.37 20.80 -1.96
C ARG A 263 -23.07 20.37 -2.63
N CYS A 264 -22.18 19.73 -1.87
CA CYS A 264 -21.00 19.09 -2.43
C CYS A 264 -21.41 17.93 -3.35
N ILE A 265 -20.91 17.95 -4.58
CA ILE A 265 -21.09 16.88 -5.57
C ILE A 265 -19.75 16.23 -5.98
N GLY A 266 -18.65 16.74 -5.45
CA GLY A 266 -17.30 16.22 -5.61
C GLY A 266 -16.35 16.88 -4.61
N PRO A 267 -15.08 16.48 -4.54
CA PRO A 267 -14.10 17.04 -3.62
C PRO A 267 -13.92 18.53 -3.89
N ASN A 268 -14.42 19.37 -2.98
CA ASN A 268 -14.47 20.83 -3.13
C ASN A 268 -15.24 21.34 -4.37
N ILE A 269 -16.19 20.56 -4.91
CA ILE A 269 -17.04 20.99 -6.03
C ILE A 269 -18.47 21.17 -5.52
N CYS A 270 -18.99 22.40 -5.63
CA CYS A 270 -20.32 22.77 -5.18
C CYS A 270 -21.34 22.80 -6.33
N ARG A 271 -22.49 22.19 -6.10
CA ARG A 271 -23.69 22.42 -6.91
C ARG A 271 -24.53 23.51 -6.26
N CYS A 272 -24.68 24.63 -6.95
CA CYS A 272 -25.40 25.79 -6.43
C CYS A 272 -26.91 25.75 -6.70
N PRO A 273 -27.74 26.22 -5.76
CA PRO A 273 -29.15 26.44 -6.02
C PRO A 273 -29.38 27.47 -7.13
N SER A 274 -30.58 27.42 -7.74
CA SER A 274 -30.95 28.34 -8.82
C SER A 274 -30.80 29.80 -8.40
N GLY A 275 -30.04 30.57 -9.19
CA GLY A 275 -29.77 31.98 -8.89
C GLY A 275 -28.56 32.23 -8.01
N LEU A 276 -27.76 31.21 -7.68
CA LEU A 276 -26.44 31.34 -7.06
C LEU A 276 -25.35 30.88 -8.03
N LEU A 277 -24.18 31.50 -7.94
CA LEU A 277 -23.00 31.32 -8.78
C LEU A 277 -21.74 31.33 -7.89
N GLY A 278 -20.59 31.09 -8.50
CA GLY A 278 -19.31 31.00 -7.79
C GLY A 278 -18.92 29.56 -7.46
N ASN A 279 -17.68 29.36 -7.01
CA ASN A 279 -17.13 28.03 -6.76
C ASN A 279 -17.68 27.40 -5.46
N HIS A 280 -18.20 28.23 -4.57
CA HIS A 280 -18.80 27.85 -3.29
C HIS A 280 -20.20 28.45 -3.10
N CYS A 281 -20.88 28.85 -4.19
CA CYS A 281 -22.22 29.44 -4.17
C CYS A 281 -22.31 30.76 -3.38
N GLU A 282 -21.21 31.49 -3.35
CA GLU A 282 -21.03 32.78 -2.67
C GLU A 282 -21.58 33.96 -3.46
N ILE A 283 -21.82 33.80 -4.77
CA ILE A 283 -22.27 34.88 -5.65
C ILE A 283 -23.77 34.77 -5.87
N GLU A 284 -24.54 35.75 -5.40
CA GLU A 284 -25.94 35.87 -5.81
C GLU A 284 -26.03 36.36 -7.26
N ARG A 285 -26.80 35.63 -8.06
CA ARG A 285 -27.15 36.06 -9.41
C ARG A 285 -28.11 37.22 -9.27
N ILE A 286 -27.56 38.43 -9.25
CA ILE A 286 -28.35 39.66 -9.41
C ILE A 286 -29.09 39.49 -10.74
N GLN A 287 -30.38 39.16 -10.67
CA GLN A 287 -31.30 39.39 -11.77
C GLN A 287 -31.27 40.90 -11.99
N ARG A 288 -30.32 41.37 -12.79
CA ARG A 288 -30.39 42.72 -13.35
C ARG A 288 -31.81 42.80 -13.88
N SER A 289 -32.55 43.79 -13.42
CA SER A 289 -33.86 44.19 -13.93
C SER A 289 -33.70 44.69 -15.36
N THR A 290 -33.12 43.86 -16.23
CA THR A 290 -33.03 44.06 -17.66
C THR A 290 -34.35 43.59 -18.23
N CYS A 291 -35.13 44.54 -18.73
CA CYS A 291 -36.28 44.28 -19.56
C CYS A 291 -35.85 43.29 -20.66
N ARG A 292 -36.67 42.27 -20.96
CA ARG A 292 -36.36 41.25 -21.96
C ARG A 292 -36.00 41.84 -23.33
N ARG A 293 -36.45 43.08 -23.61
CA ARG A 293 -36.01 43.94 -24.71
C ARG A 293 -35.54 45.29 -24.15
N PRO A 294 -34.49 45.90 -24.72
CA PRO A 294 -34.00 47.20 -24.26
C PRO A 294 -35.04 48.30 -24.46
N CYS A 295 -35.11 49.24 -23.53
CA CYS A 295 -35.88 50.47 -23.66
C CYS A 295 -35.05 51.44 -24.52
N LYS A 296 -35.50 51.82 -25.72
CA LYS A 296 -34.69 52.64 -26.63
C LYS A 296 -34.40 54.04 -26.06
N HIS A 297 -35.45 54.70 -25.55
CA HIS A 297 -35.38 56.04 -24.95
C HIS A 297 -36.04 56.02 -23.57
N GLY A 298 -35.41 55.29 -22.65
CA GLY A 298 -35.89 55.19 -21.27
C GLY A 298 -35.10 54.19 -20.44
N VAL A 299 -35.47 54.09 -19.17
CA VAL A 299 -34.81 53.20 -18.19
C VAL A 299 -35.74 52.05 -17.83
N CYS A 300 -35.20 50.83 -17.79
CA CYS A 300 -35.97 49.68 -17.32
C CYS A 300 -36.10 49.73 -15.79
N THR A 301 -37.34 49.64 -15.32
CA THR A 301 -37.65 49.67 -13.88
C THR A 301 -37.61 48.27 -13.28
N ALA A 302 -37.57 48.19 -11.94
CA ALA A 302 -37.63 46.92 -11.20
C ALA A 302 -38.87 46.06 -11.56
N LYS A 303 -39.96 46.66 -12.04
CA LYS A 303 -41.19 45.98 -12.49
C LYS A 303 -41.10 45.42 -13.92
N LYS A 304 -39.91 45.39 -14.54
CA LYS A 304 -39.70 44.98 -15.95
C LYS A 304 -40.49 45.80 -16.97
N THR A 305 -40.82 47.05 -16.63
CA THR A 305 -41.46 48.02 -17.52
C THR A 305 -40.50 49.18 -17.83
N CYS A 306 -40.57 49.71 -19.04
CA CYS A 306 -39.78 50.86 -19.44
C CYS A 306 -40.43 52.16 -18.94
N LYS A 307 -39.66 52.97 -18.20
CA LYS A 307 -40.00 54.37 -17.92
C LYS A 307 -39.38 55.22 -19.03
N CYS A 308 -40.22 55.83 -19.87
CA CYS A 308 -39.76 56.57 -21.04
C CYS A 308 -39.29 57.98 -20.71
N ASP A 309 -38.29 58.44 -21.46
CA ASP A 309 -37.80 59.81 -21.40
C ASP A 309 -38.85 60.79 -21.96
N ARG A 310 -38.75 62.07 -21.56
CA ARG A 310 -39.70 63.11 -21.98
C ARG A 310 -39.82 63.18 -23.50
N GLY A 311 -41.04 63.06 -24.02
CA GLY A 311 -41.33 63.09 -25.45
C GLY A 311 -41.37 61.72 -26.13
N PHE A 312 -41.14 60.63 -25.40
CA PHE A 312 -41.27 59.25 -25.89
C PHE A 312 -42.32 58.47 -25.10
N TYR A 313 -42.98 57.51 -25.77
CA TYR A 313 -44.01 56.66 -25.16
C TYR A 313 -44.03 55.25 -25.77
N GLY A 314 -44.86 54.37 -25.18
CA GLY A 314 -45.04 52.98 -25.58
C GLY A 314 -44.19 51.99 -24.77
N ARG A 315 -44.48 50.68 -24.92
CA ARG A 315 -43.92 49.59 -24.07
C ARG A 315 -42.39 49.52 -24.03
N HIS A 316 -41.72 50.00 -25.08
CA HIS A 316 -40.26 50.01 -25.22
C HIS A 316 -39.70 51.41 -25.50
N CYS A 317 -40.50 52.48 -25.34
CA CYS A 317 -40.10 53.87 -25.59
C CYS A 317 -39.61 54.13 -27.02
N ASN A 318 -40.32 53.55 -27.99
CA ASN A 318 -39.99 53.63 -29.41
C ASN A 318 -40.77 54.73 -30.16
N ALA A 319 -41.88 55.22 -29.60
CA ALA A 319 -42.74 56.20 -30.24
C ALA A 319 -42.46 57.61 -29.70
N ARG A 320 -42.41 58.62 -30.59
CA ARG A 320 -42.16 60.03 -30.24
C ARG A 320 -43.47 60.82 -30.30
N ILE A 321 -43.71 61.68 -29.32
CA ILE A 321 -44.88 62.55 -29.28
C ILE A 321 -44.74 63.64 -30.35
N LYS A 322 -45.62 63.64 -31.36
CA LYS A 322 -45.66 64.69 -32.39
C LYS A 322 -46.41 65.90 -31.83
N LYS A 323 -45.75 67.07 -31.76
CA LYS A 323 -46.44 68.33 -31.46
C LYS A 323 -47.25 68.74 -32.68
N HIS A 324 -48.58 68.84 -32.55
CA HIS A 324 -49.41 69.50 -33.55
C HIS A 324 -49.02 70.97 -33.63
N ARG A 325 -48.54 71.40 -34.81
CA ARG A 325 -48.30 72.80 -35.14
C ARG A 325 -49.68 73.42 -35.39
N LYS A 326 -50.16 74.27 -34.47
CA LYS A 326 -51.37 75.07 -34.68
C LYS A 326 -51.15 75.95 -35.91
N ILE A 327 -51.96 75.76 -36.94
CA ILE A 327 -52.09 76.69 -38.07
C ILE A 327 -53.00 77.82 -37.55
N HIS A 328 -52.43 79.00 -37.36
CA HIS A 328 -53.20 80.24 -37.24
C HIS A 328 -53.42 80.80 -38.65
N ARG A 329 -54.65 81.30 -38.85
CA ARG A 329 -55.26 81.91 -40.05
C ARG A 329 -54.31 82.63 -41.00
#